data_AF-A0A1V5B1J0-F1
#
_entry.id   AF-A0A1V5B1J0-F1
#
_cell.length_a   1.000
_cell.length_b   1.000
_cell.length_c   1.000
_cell.angle_alpha   90.00
_cell.angle_beta   90.00
_cell.angle_gamma   90.00
#
_symmetry.space_group_name_H-M   'P 1'
#
loop_
_entity.id
_entity.type
_entity.pdbx_description
1 polymer ?
#
loop_
_entity_poly.entity_id
_entity_poly.type
_entity_poly.pdbx_seq_one_letter_code
_entity_poly.pdbx_strand_id
1 'polypeptide(L)'
;MGGGYKFFVAKNRTTPFGGKGKRSDGRDLVREAGALGYAFVYNESGLSAIPANSTDMLLGIFNDDHMLYELQRINRTGDREPSLAEMTSKAIEMLSKNPKGFLLMVEGGRIDHAGHARSYSNTTADTLAFDEAVKVAQDYQKLNNNTLIIITADHETGGLDLGAKNATDYTEGMTPFFGTGLLKIPGSRNNYTLSTEAPHSGVDVPIMARGPGSEKVSRGMMDNTQIFGLIKEALGL
;
A
#
# COMPACT_ATOMS: atom_id res chain seq x y z
N MET A 1 2.55 -10.09 0.64
CA MET A 1 3.70 -9.52 1.38
C MET A 1 3.21 -8.27 2.08
N GLY A 2 3.62 -8.00 3.31
CA GLY A 2 3.12 -6.85 4.07
C GLY A 2 3.40 -6.96 5.56
N GLY A 3 2.55 -6.34 6.38
CA GLY A 3 2.60 -6.43 7.84
C GLY A 3 1.62 -7.47 8.43
N GLY A 4 1.41 -7.40 9.74
CA GLY A 4 0.33 -8.11 10.44
C GLY A 4 0.73 -9.40 11.17
N TYR A 5 2.02 -9.65 11.43
CA TYR A 5 2.52 -10.92 11.99
C TYR A 5 1.76 -11.36 13.24
N LYS A 6 1.42 -10.42 14.13
CA LYS A 6 0.76 -10.76 15.41
C LYS A 6 -0.60 -11.45 15.21
N PHE A 7 -1.26 -11.26 14.06
CA PHE A 7 -2.54 -11.89 13.76
C PHE A 7 -2.42 -13.33 13.23
N PHE A 8 -1.20 -13.78 12.90
CA PHE A 8 -0.91 -15.12 12.41
C PHE A 8 -0.52 -16.10 13.52
N VAL A 9 -0.21 -15.62 14.73
CA VAL A 9 0.29 -16.47 15.82
C VAL A 9 -0.52 -16.32 17.12
N ALA A 10 -0.51 -17.38 17.92
CA ALA A 10 -1.20 -17.45 19.21
C ALA A 10 -0.72 -16.40 20.23
N LYS A 11 -1.62 -15.98 21.13
CA LYS A 11 -1.35 -14.96 22.17
C LYS A 11 -0.13 -15.23 23.07
N ASN A 12 0.23 -16.49 23.26
CA ASN A 12 1.38 -16.91 24.07
C ASN A 12 2.72 -16.90 23.30
N ARG A 13 2.72 -16.65 21.99
CA ARG A 13 3.92 -16.60 21.16
C ARG A 13 4.50 -15.19 21.11
N THR A 14 5.82 -15.09 21.27
CA THR A 14 6.57 -13.85 20.98
C THR A 14 6.87 -13.80 19.49
N THR A 15 6.63 -12.64 18.87
CA THR A 15 6.88 -12.43 17.45
C THR A 15 8.36 -12.10 17.21
N PRO A 16 8.89 -12.24 15.98
CA PRO A 16 10.25 -11.81 15.64
C PRO A 16 10.52 -10.33 15.93
N PHE A 17 9.47 -9.52 16.05
CA PHE A 17 9.52 -8.08 16.33
C PHE A 17 9.45 -7.76 17.83
N GLY A 18 9.42 -8.77 18.70
CA GLY A 18 9.38 -8.62 20.15
C GLY A 18 7.97 -8.43 20.74
N GLY A 19 6.92 -8.36 19.91
CA GLY A 19 5.54 -8.30 20.36
C GLY A 19 4.94 -9.66 20.69
N LYS A 20 3.61 -9.68 20.89
CA LYS A 20 2.83 -10.89 21.21
C LYS A 20 1.75 -11.13 20.17
N GLY A 21 1.52 -12.41 19.87
CA GLY A 21 0.41 -12.83 19.03
C GLY A 21 -0.96 -12.39 19.53
N LYS A 22 -1.96 -12.49 18.66
CA LYS A 22 -3.34 -12.10 18.93
C LYS A 22 -4.35 -13.23 18.77
N ARG A 23 -3.97 -14.37 18.16
CA ARG A 23 -4.90 -15.48 17.95
C ARG A 23 -5.28 -16.17 19.27
N SER A 24 -6.57 -16.39 19.45
CA SER A 24 -7.14 -17.08 20.62
C SER A 24 -7.34 -18.58 20.42
N ASP A 25 -7.14 -19.09 19.21
CA ASP A 25 -7.37 -20.51 18.84
C ASP A 25 -6.11 -21.38 18.96
N GLY A 26 -5.01 -20.84 19.49
CA GLY A 26 -3.76 -21.56 19.69
C GLY A 26 -2.97 -21.86 18.41
N ARG A 27 -3.42 -21.38 17.24
CA ARG A 27 -2.78 -21.68 15.95
C ARG A 27 -1.57 -20.82 15.66
N ASP A 28 -0.67 -21.37 14.84
CA ASP A 28 0.51 -20.70 14.29
C ASP A 28 0.44 -20.81 12.76
N LEU A 29 -0.22 -19.83 12.14
CA LEU A 29 -0.46 -19.83 10.70
C LEU A 29 0.82 -19.63 9.89
N VAL A 30 1.87 -19.04 10.48
CA VAL A 30 3.18 -18.93 9.82
C VAL A 30 3.79 -20.32 9.67
N ARG A 31 3.75 -21.11 10.75
CA ARG A 31 4.22 -22.51 10.72
C ARG A 31 3.36 -23.37 9.80
N GLU A 32 2.05 -23.21 9.82
CA GLU A 32 1.14 -23.93 8.93
C GLU A 32 1.40 -23.60 7.46
N ALA A 33 1.63 -22.32 7.11
CA ALA A 33 2.02 -21.92 5.77
C ALA A 33 3.37 -22.54 5.35
N GLY A 34 4.35 -22.59 6.26
CA GLY A 34 5.62 -23.29 6.01
C GLY A 34 5.42 -24.79 5.71
N ALA A 35 4.50 -25.45 6.42
CA ALA A 35 4.14 -26.85 6.14
C ALA A 35 3.44 -27.05 4.79
N LEU A 36 2.82 -26.00 4.25
CA LEU A 36 2.26 -25.98 2.89
C LEU A 36 3.31 -25.64 1.81
N GLY A 37 4.56 -25.37 2.18
CA GLY A 37 5.65 -25.08 1.23
C GLY A 37 5.94 -23.61 1.00
N TYR A 38 5.39 -22.70 1.81
CA TYR A 38 5.76 -21.28 1.74
C TYR A 38 7.15 -21.04 2.31
N ALA A 39 8.03 -20.40 1.54
CA ALA A 39 9.17 -19.71 2.11
C ALA A 39 8.68 -18.55 2.99
N PHE A 40 9.31 -18.33 4.14
CA PHE A 40 8.93 -17.29 5.08
C PHE A 40 10.07 -16.30 5.30
N VAL A 41 9.78 -15.00 5.22
CA VAL A 41 10.73 -13.90 5.46
C VAL A 41 10.06 -12.78 6.25
N TYR A 42 10.84 -12.04 7.04
CA TYR A 42 10.31 -11.00 7.94
C TYR A 42 11.14 -9.71 7.99
N ASN A 43 12.11 -9.56 7.09
CA ASN A 43 12.98 -8.39 6.96
C ASN A 43 13.45 -8.21 5.50
N GLU A 44 14.05 -7.07 5.20
CA GLU A 44 14.59 -6.71 3.88
C GLU A 44 15.68 -7.70 3.44
N SER A 45 16.61 -8.03 4.34
CA SER A 45 17.68 -9.00 4.05
C SER A 45 17.14 -10.38 3.67
N GLY A 46 16.15 -10.88 4.39
CA GLY A 46 15.49 -12.15 4.11
C GLY A 46 14.75 -12.12 2.79
N LEU A 47 14.02 -11.04 2.48
CA LEU A 47 13.33 -10.89 1.19
C LEU A 47 14.33 -10.89 0.02
N SER A 48 15.43 -10.15 0.15
CA SER A 48 16.48 -10.06 -0.87
C SER A 48 17.13 -11.42 -1.14
N ALA A 49 17.33 -12.22 -0.09
CA ALA A 49 17.92 -13.56 -0.18
C ALA A 49 16.99 -14.61 -0.82
N ILE A 50 15.71 -14.32 -1.10
CA ILE A 50 14.81 -15.29 -1.72
C ILE A 50 15.26 -15.58 -3.16
N PRO A 51 15.58 -16.87 -3.48
CA PRO A 51 15.88 -17.29 -4.84
C PRO A 51 14.56 -17.41 -5.60
N ALA A 52 14.14 -16.33 -6.26
CA ALA A 52 12.83 -16.26 -6.89
C ALA A 52 12.61 -17.40 -7.91
N ASN A 53 13.65 -17.79 -8.65
CA ASN A 53 13.58 -18.87 -9.64
C ASN A 53 13.20 -20.24 -9.06
N SER A 54 13.60 -20.54 -7.82
CA SER A 54 13.38 -21.84 -7.17
C SER A 54 12.41 -21.78 -5.99
N THR A 55 11.76 -20.65 -5.76
CA THR A 55 10.75 -20.48 -4.72
C THR A 55 9.37 -20.42 -5.36
N ASP A 56 8.49 -21.36 -5.01
CA ASP A 56 7.14 -21.41 -5.59
C ASP A 56 6.15 -20.52 -4.84
N MET A 57 6.24 -20.48 -3.51
CA MET A 57 5.35 -19.72 -2.65
C MET A 57 6.15 -18.94 -1.61
N LEU A 58 5.78 -17.67 -1.38
CA LEU A 58 6.44 -16.78 -0.44
C LEU A 58 5.40 -16.10 0.46
N LEU A 59 5.66 -16.16 1.77
CA LEU A 59 4.96 -15.39 2.79
C LEU A 59 5.95 -14.42 3.44
N GLY A 60 5.94 -13.17 2.98
CA GLY A 60 6.71 -12.08 3.59
C GLY A 60 5.85 -11.26 4.56
N ILE A 61 6.21 -11.26 5.85
CA ILE A 61 5.52 -10.49 6.89
C ILE A 61 6.53 -9.68 7.70
N PHE A 62 6.55 -8.36 7.55
CA PHE A 62 7.66 -7.49 7.93
C PHE A 62 7.41 -6.63 9.18
N ASN A 63 6.21 -6.68 9.75
CA ASN A 63 5.87 -6.01 11.01
C ASN A 63 4.78 -6.79 11.76
N ASP A 64 4.64 -6.54 13.06
CA ASP A 64 3.57 -7.08 13.90
C ASP A 64 2.19 -6.56 13.49
N ASP A 65 2.09 -5.31 13.06
CA ASP A 65 0.87 -4.67 12.57
C ASP A 65 1.12 -4.11 11.16
N HIS A 66 0.57 -2.96 10.80
CA HIS A 66 0.97 -2.21 9.62
C HIS A 66 2.49 -2.04 9.53
N MET A 67 3.00 -2.03 8.31
CA MET A 67 4.37 -1.62 8.02
C MET A 67 4.58 -0.16 8.43
N LEU A 68 5.85 0.22 8.62
CA LEU A 68 6.24 1.58 8.95
C LEU A 68 5.80 2.56 7.84
N TYR A 69 5.56 3.82 8.22
CA TYR A 69 5.52 4.90 7.23
C TYR A 69 6.87 5.01 6.51
N GLU A 70 6.88 5.47 5.25
CA GLU A 70 8.11 5.53 4.46
C GLU A 70 9.21 6.37 5.15
N LEU A 71 8.85 7.53 5.71
CA LEU A 71 9.79 8.38 6.44
C LEU A 71 10.39 7.69 7.67
N GLN A 72 9.65 6.79 8.32
CA GLN A 72 10.17 6.01 9.45
C GLN A 72 11.10 4.90 8.95
N ARG A 73 10.74 4.25 7.84
CA ARG A 73 11.50 3.15 7.23
C ARG A 73 12.87 3.60 6.74
N ILE A 74 12.95 4.72 6.03
CA ILE A 74 14.24 5.25 5.50
C ILE A 74 15.19 5.74 6.59
N ASN A 75 14.66 6.09 7.76
CA ASN A 75 15.45 6.53 8.92
C ASN A 75 15.91 5.35 9.81
N ARG A 76 15.58 4.10 9.47
CA ARG A 76 16.10 2.92 10.18
C ARG A 76 17.55 2.68 9.82
N THR A 77 18.35 2.36 10.82
CA THR A 77 19.72 1.88 10.66
C THR A 77 19.76 0.36 10.77
N GLY A 78 20.55 -0.30 9.91
CA GLY A 78 20.64 -1.76 9.85
C GLY A 78 19.52 -2.39 9.02
N ASP A 79 19.24 -3.67 9.30
CA ASP A 79 18.18 -4.42 8.61
C ASP A 79 16.80 -3.86 8.96
N ARG A 80 15.95 -3.72 7.94
CA ARG A 80 14.71 -2.94 8.01
C ARG A 80 13.58 -3.65 7.29
N GLU A 81 12.43 -2.98 7.20
CA GLU A 81 11.35 -3.38 6.32
C GLU A 81 11.71 -3.07 4.86
N PRO A 82 11.44 -4.00 3.90
CA PRO A 82 11.57 -3.69 2.49
C PRO A 82 10.56 -2.60 2.09
N SER A 83 10.95 -1.75 1.16
CA SER A 83 10.07 -0.78 0.51
C SER A 83 8.96 -1.47 -0.29
N LEU A 84 7.90 -0.71 -0.59
CA LEU A 84 6.85 -1.18 -1.49
C LEU A 84 7.39 -1.52 -2.88
N ALA A 85 8.37 -0.77 -3.37
CA ALA A 85 9.06 -1.03 -4.63
C ALA A 85 9.87 -2.34 -4.59
N GLU A 86 10.62 -2.62 -3.52
CA GLU A 86 11.37 -3.87 -3.34
C GLU A 86 10.43 -5.09 -3.25
N MET A 87 9.34 -4.98 -2.50
CA MET A 87 8.29 -6.01 -2.45
C MET A 87 7.66 -6.23 -3.83
N THR A 88 7.34 -5.16 -4.55
CA THR A 88 6.76 -5.25 -5.90
C THR A 88 7.71 -5.93 -6.87
N SER A 89 8.99 -5.55 -6.84
CA SER A 89 10.04 -6.14 -7.67
C SER A 89 10.16 -7.65 -7.42
N LYS A 90 10.27 -8.07 -6.15
CA LYS A 90 10.34 -9.50 -5.80
C LYS A 90 9.06 -10.25 -6.16
N ALA A 91 7.89 -9.65 -5.99
CA ALA A 91 6.62 -10.27 -6.39
C ALA A 91 6.58 -10.52 -7.91
N ILE A 92 6.96 -9.53 -8.72
CA ILE A 92 7.03 -9.66 -10.18
C ILE A 92 8.06 -10.72 -10.57
N GLU A 93 9.25 -10.72 -9.95
CA GLU A 93 10.29 -11.72 -10.20
C GLU A 93 9.77 -13.16 -9.97
N MET A 94 9.02 -13.37 -8.89
CA MET A 94 8.44 -14.68 -8.59
C MET A 94 7.26 -15.05 -9.49
N LEU A 95 6.33 -14.12 -9.73
CA LEU A 95 5.08 -14.41 -10.45
C LEU A 95 5.27 -14.51 -11.96
N SER A 96 6.21 -13.75 -12.52
CA SER A 96 6.48 -13.71 -13.97
C SER A 96 7.01 -15.02 -14.55
N LYS A 97 7.42 -15.97 -13.70
CA LYS A 97 7.79 -17.34 -14.10
C LYS A 97 6.61 -18.13 -14.66
N ASN A 98 5.37 -17.77 -14.31
CA ASN A 98 4.20 -18.48 -14.79
C ASN A 98 3.90 -18.09 -16.24
N PRO A 99 4.01 -19.01 -17.23
CA PRO A 99 3.77 -18.68 -18.63
C PRO A 99 2.31 -18.33 -18.94
N LYS A 100 1.38 -18.63 -18.02
CA LYS A 100 -0.04 -18.23 -18.13
C LYS A 100 -0.30 -16.80 -17.66
N GLY A 101 0.73 -16.07 -17.22
CA GLY A 101 0.59 -14.75 -16.62
C GLY A 101 0.24 -14.80 -15.13
N PHE A 102 -0.02 -13.62 -14.56
CA PHE A 102 -0.32 -13.46 -13.15
C PHE A 102 -1.19 -12.22 -12.91
N LEU A 103 -1.84 -12.20 -11.75
CA LEU A 103 -2.43 -11.01 -11.16
C LEU A 103 -1.57 -10.59 -9.97
N LEU A 104 -1.25 -9.30 -9.88
CA LEU A 104 -0.55 -8.72 -8.74
C LEU A 104 -1.32 -7.48 -8.26
N MET A 105 -1.62 -7.46 -6.96
CA MET A 105 -2.16 -6.29 -6.27
C MET A 105 -1.05 -5.69 -5.41
N VAL A 106 -0.81 -4.38 -5.58
CA VAL A 106 0.15 -3.60 -4.80
C VAL A 106 -0.62 -2.45 -4.17
N GLU A 107 -0.51 -2.29 -2.86
CA GLU A 107 -1.30 -1.33 -2.10
C GLU A 107 -0.39 -0.37 -1.32
N GLY A 108 -0.53 0.93 -1.58
CA GLY A 108 0.07 2.00 -0.79
C GLY A 108 -0.72 2.32 0.49
N GLY A 109 -1.11 1.30 1.27
CA GLY A 109 -2.15 1.46 2.32
C GLY A 109 -1.78 2.37 3.49
N ARG A 110 -0.52 2.80 3.61
CA ARG A 110 -0.11 3.81 4.61
C ARG A 110 -0.49 5.24 4.22
N ILE A 111 -0.81 5.50 2.95
CA ILE A 111 -1.29 6.81 2.48
C ILE A 111 -2.58 7.19 3.21
N ASP A 112 -3.52 6.25 3.35
CA ASP A 112 -4.78 6.42 4.06
C ASP A 112 -4.57 6.76 5.54
N HIS A 113 -3.76 5.95 6.25
CA HIS A 113 -3.42 6.22 7.66
C HIS A 113 -2.77 7.59 7.86
N ALA A 114 -1.93 8.03 6.92
CA ALA A 114 -1.33 9.36 6.96
C ALA A 114 -2.37 10.46 6.73
N GLY A 115 -3.35 10.23 5.85
CA GLY A 115 -4.52 11.08 5.65
C GLY A 115 -5.36 11.21 6.91
N HIS A 116 -5.70 10.09 7.56
CA HIS A 116 -6.38 10.06 8.86
C HIS A 116 -5.62 10.88 9.92
N ALA A 117 -4.30 10.76 9.94
CA ALA A 117 -3.42 11.49 10.85
C ALA A 117 -3.17 12.96 10.46
N ARG A 118 -3.68 13.43 9.31
CA ARG A 118 -3.43 14.77 8.73
C ARG A 118 -1.94 15.06 8.58
N SER A 119 -1.17 14.03 8.23
CA SER A 119 0.27 14.10 8.15
C SER A 119 0.71 14.30 6.70
N TYR A 120 0.79 15.55 6.25
CA TYR A 120 1.23 15.89 4.89
C TYR A 120 2.54 15.21 4.49
N SER A 121 3.53 15.21 5.40
CA SER A 121 4.84 14.61 5.15
C SER A 121 4.76 13.10 4.91
N ASN A 122 4.00 12.36 5.73
CA ASN A 122 3.83 10.92 5.52
C ASN A 122 2.92 10.64 4.31
N THR A 123 1.82 11.38 4.12
CA THR A 123 0.96 11.23 2.93
C THR A 123 1.78 11.39 1.66
N THR A 124 2.66 12.40 1.61
CA THR A 124 3.54 12.65 0.46
C THR A 124 4.57 11.53 0.29
N ALA A 125 5.29 11.17 1.36
CA ALA A 125 6.35 10.17 1.29
C ALA A 125 5.83 8.77 0.92
N ASP A 126 4.71 8.34 1.52
CA ASP A 126 4.08 7.06 1.21
C ASP A 126 3.45 7.05 -0.20
N THR A 127 2.96 8.20 -0.70
CA THR A 127 2.51 8.33 -2.10
C THR A 127 3.68 8.19 -3.07
N LEU A 128 4.83 8.82 -2.78
CA LEU A 128 6.04 8.67 -3.58
C LEU A 128 6.59 7.24 -3.52
N ALA A 129 6.51 6.56 -2.38
CA ALA A 129 6.88 5.14 -2.27
C ALA A 129 5.99 4.23 -3.12
N PHE A 130 4.69 4.56 -3.25
CA PHE A 130 3.78 3.89 -4.17
C PHE A 130 4.10 4.21 -5.63
N ASP A 131 4.44 5.46 -5.97
CA ASP A 131 4.88 5.83 -7.32
C ASP A 131 6.15 5.08 -7.75
N GLU A 132 7.12 4.89 -6.86
CA GLU A 132 8.29 4.04 -7.13
C GLU A 132 7.91 2.57 -7.37
N ALA A 133 6.90 2.05 -6.69
CA ALA A 133 6.37 0.71 -6.98
C ALA A 133 5.66 0.64 -8.34
N VAL A 134 4.93 1.69 -8.72
CA VAL A 134 4.34 1.85 -10.07
C VAL A 134 5.45 1.86 -11.12
N LYS A 135 6.54 2.59 -10.87
CA LYS A 135 7.71 2.61 -11.76
C LYS A 135 8.29 1.21 -11.97
N VAL A 136 8.43 0.40 -10.92
CA VAL A 136 8.87 -1.01 -11.03
C VAL A 136 7.94 -1.80 -11.95
N ALA A 137 6.61 -1.68 -11.78
CA ALA A 137 5.65 -2.34 -12.64
C ALA A 137 5.71 -1.85 -14.10
N GLN A 138 5.88 -0.55 -14.32
CA GLN A 138 6.05 0.03 -15.65
C GLN A 138 7.34 -0.42 -16.33
N ASP A 139 8.44 -0.56 -15.59
CA ASP A 139 9.71 -1.06 -16.10
C ASP A 139 9.59 -2.53 -16.51
N TYR A 140 8.84 -3.36 -15.76
CA TYR A 140 8.47 -4.71 -16.19
C TYR A 140 7.60 -4.70 -17.47
N GLN A 141 6.57 -3.84 -17.53
CA GLN A 141 5.68 -3.72 -18.68
C GLN A 141 6.40 -3.30 -19.97
N LYS A 142 7.47 -2.48 -19.88
CA LYS A 142 8.27 -2.10 -21.06
C LYS A 142 8.90 -3.31 -21.76
N LEU A 143 9.22 -4.36 -21.01
CA LEU A 143 9.77 -5.61 -21.53
C LEU A 143 8.67 -6.66 -21.80
N ASN A 144 7.47 -6.47 -21.22
CA ASN A 144 6.35 -7.41 -21.27
C ASN A 144 5.07 -6.66 -21.65
N ASN A 145 4.93 -6.34 -22.94
CA ASN A 145 3.86 -5.48 -23.46
C ASN A 145 2.43 -6.05 -23.30
N ASN A 146 2.27 -7.33 -23.01
CA ASN A 146 1.00 -7.98 -22.65
C ASN A 146 0.60 -7.79 -21.17
N THR A 147 1.06 -6.71 -20.53
CA THR A 147 0.74 -6.39 -19.13
C THR A 147 -0.22 -5.22 -19.08
N LEU A 148 -1.38 -5.38 -18.44
CA LEU A 148 -2.27 -4.28 -18.07
C LEU A 148 -1.89 -3.80 -16.66
N ILE A 149 -1.59 -2.51 -16.53
CA ILE A 149 -1.40 -1.82 -15.24
C ILE A 149 -2.61 -0.91 -15.04
N ILE A 150 -3.25 -1.01 -13.88
CA ILE A 150 -4.32 -0.12 -13.41
C ILE A 150 -3.86 0.50 -12.10
N ILE A 151 -4.01 1.82 -11.98
CA ILE A 151 -3.67 2.59 -10.79
C ILE A 151 -4.92 3.37 -10.40
N THR A 152 -5.35 3.25 -9.16
CA THR A 152 -6.50 3.97 -8.62
C THR A 152 -6.41 4.05 -7.10
N ALA A 153 -7.38 4.70 -6.47
CA ALA A 153 -7.60 4.65 -5.04
C ALA A 153 -8.95 3.98 -4.74
N ASP A 154 -9.11 3.50 -3.52
CA ASP A 154 -10.39 3.03 -2.98
C ASP A 154 -11.27 4.19 -2.52
N HIS A 155 -10.66 5.22 -1.92
CA HIS A 155 -11.28 6.50 -1.57
C HIS A 155 -10.22 7.59 -1.28
N GLU A 156 -10.66 8.84 -1.14
CA GLU A 156 -9.84 9.93 -0.60
C GLU A 156 -9.95 9.98 0.94
N THR A 157 -8.88 10.41 1.61
CA THR A 157 -8.84 10.51 3.07
C THR A 157 -8.16 11.79 3.54
N GLY A 158 -8.85 12.52 4.43
CA GLY A 158 -8.32 13.72 5.07
C GLY A 158 -8.72 15.03 4.40
N GLY A 159 -9.19 15.01 3.16
CA GLY A 159 -9.56 16.20 2.40
C GLY A 159 -8.37 17.11 2.16
N LEU A 160 -7.22 16.55 1.78
CA LEU A 160 -6.01 17.33 1.54
C LEU A 160 -6.26 18.33 0.41
N ASP A 161 -6.16 19.62 0.72
CA ASP A 161 -6.39 20.72 -0.22
C ASP A 161 -5.12 21.57 -0.38
N LEU A 162 -4.79 21.84 -1.64
CA LEU A 162 -3.67 22.67 -2.02
C LEU A 162 -4.17 24.10 -2.27
N GLY A 163 -4.29 24.89 -1.21
CA GLY A 163 -4.79 26.27 -1.28
C GLY A 163 -3.87 27.31 -1.93
N ALA A 164 -2.65 26.92 -2.31
CA ALA A 164 -1.68 27.80 -2.97
C ALA A 164 -1.85 27.82 -4.50
N LYS A 165 -1.61 28.98 -5.12
CA LYS A 165 -1.66 29.12 -6.58
C LYS A 165 -0.47 28.47 -7.28
N ASN A 166 0.71 28.54 -6.67
CA ASN A 166 1.93 27.89 -7.13
C ASN A 166 2.60 27.14 -5.96
N ALA A 167 3.39 26.11 -6.29
CA ALA A 167 4.18 25.40 -5.27
C ALA A 167 5.14 26.33 -4.51
N THR A 168 5.65 27.38 -5.16
CA THR A 168 6.51 28.43 -4.56
C THR A 168 5.80 29.31 -3.54
N ASP A 169 4.46 29.30 -3.51
CA ASP A 169 3.69 30.12 -2.58
C ASP A 169 3.54 29.42 -1.21
N TYR A 170 3.92 28.14 -1.10
CA TYR A 170 4.12 27.48 0.19
C TYR A 170 5.48 27.90 0.75
N THR A 171 5.48 28.72 1.80
CA THR A 171 6.72 29.02 2.52
C THR A 171 7.21 27.78 3.25
N GLU A 172 8.53 27.67 3.43
CA GLU A 172 9.13 26.56 4.17
C GLU A 172 8.50 26.45 5.57
N GLY A 173 7.95 25.28 5.89
CA GLY A 173 7.22 25.02 7.13
C GLY A 173 5.70 25.19 7.05
N MET A 174 5.13 25.74 5.96
CA MET A 174 3.70 25.68 5.72
C MET A 174 3.28 24.27 5.29
N THR A 175 2.35 23.68 6.03
CA THR A 175 1.69 22.43 5.64
C THR A 175 0.39 22.76 4.91
N PRO A 176 0.07 22.06 3.79
CA PRO A 176 -1.23 22.19 3.16
C PRO A 176 -2.37 21.87 4.13
N PHE A 177 -3.56 22.36 3.80
CA PHE A 177 -4.71 22.26 4.67
C PHE A 177 -5.39 20.90 4.48
N PHE A 178 -5.75 20.25 5.58
CA PHE A 178 -6.65 19.10 5.55
C PHE A 178 -8.07 19.59 5.86
N GLY A 179 -8.94 19.55 4.85
CA GLY A 179 -10.30 20.08 4.88
C GLY A 179 -11.28 19.34 5.77
N THR A 180 -10.91 18.17 6.28
CA THR A 180 -11.78 17.35 7.13
C THR A 180 -11.34 17.36 8.60
N GLY A 181 -12.26 17.74 9.49
CA GLY A 181 -11.99 17.92 10.92
C GLY A 181 -12.24 19.35 11.40
N LEU A 182 -13.52 19.71 11.50
CA LEU A 182 -14.14 20.88 12.16
C LEU A 182 -13.20 21.96 12.74
N LEU A 183 -13.21 23.15 12.13
CA LEU A 183 -12.65 24.40 12.67
C LEU A 183 -13.58 24.99 13.75
N LYS A 184 -13.06 25.20 14.98
CA LYS A 184 -13.73 26.01 16.01
C LYS A 184 -13.51 27.50 15.72
N ILE A 185 -14.57 28.23 15.39
CA ILE A 185 -14.55 29.70 15.42
C ILE A 185 -14.94 30.15 16.84
N PRO A 186 -14.05 30.83 17.60
CA PRO A 186 -14.41 31.38 18.91
C PRO A 186 -15.67 32.26 18.82
N GLY A 187 -16.74 31.89 19.54
CA GLY A 187 -18.05 32.57 19.49
C GLY A 187 -19.17 31.84 18.72
N SER A 188 -18.86 30.72 18.06
CA SER A 188 -19.86 29.87 17.40
C SER A 188 -20.80 29.18 18.40
N ARG A 189 -22.10 29.16 18.11
CA ARG A 189 -23.17 28.57 18.96
C ARG A 189 -23.12 27.04 19.07
N ASN A 190 -22.36 26.37 18.22
CA ASN A 190 -22.35 24.92 18.12
C ASN A 190 -21.03 24.35 18.64
N ASN A 191 -21.11 23.59 19.74
CA ASN A 191 -20.00 22.84 20.32
C ASN A 191 -19.58 21.70 19.37
N TYR A 192 -18.63 21.96 18.49
CA TYR A 192 -18.03 20.92 17.66
C TYR A 192 -16.73 20.41 18.29
N THR A 193 -16.60 19.09 18.39
CA THR A 193 -15.40 18.38 18.82
C THR A 193 -14.64 17.91 17.57
N LEU A 194 -13.34 18.21 17.48
CA LEU A 194 -12.50 17.61 16.45
C LEU A 194 -12.54 16.09 16.59
N SER A 195 -12.85 15.39 15.49
CA SER A 195 -12.54 13.96 15.41
C SER A 195 -11.03 13.80 15.51
N THR A 196 -10.58 12.86 16.35
CA THR A 196 -9.16 12.55 16.54
C THR A 196 -8.49 12.12 15.25
N GLU A 197 -9.26 11.59 14.31
CA GLU A 197 -8.81 11.17 12.97
C GLU A 197 -9.66 11.84 11.90
N ALA A 198 -9.06 12.13 10.75
CA ALA A 198 -9.74 12.73 9.61
C ALA A 198 -10.57 11.66 8.89
N PRO A 199 -11.84 11.88 8.52
CA PRO A 199 -12.62 10.86 7.82
C PRO A 199 -12.14 10.64 6.38
N HIS A 200 -12.59 9.54 5.77
CA HIS A 200 -12.62 9.42 4.31
C HIS A 200 -13.57 10.47 3.72
N SER A 201 -13.41 10.78 2.44
CA SER A 201 -14.37 11.58 1.68
C SER A 201 -14.93 10.81 0.49
N GLY A 202 -16.09 11.28 0.00
CA GLY A 202 -16.80 10.66 -1.13
C GLY A 202 -16.51 11.33 -2.47
N VAL A 203 -15.38 12.04 -2.59
CA VAL A 203 -14.98 12.62 -3.87
C VAL A 203 -14.54 11.51 -4.83
N ASP A 204 -14.77 11.72 -6.13
CA ASP A 204 -14.29 10.80 -7.14
C ASP A 204 -12.76 10.71 -7.10
N VAL A 205 -12.24 9.48 -7.25
CA VAL A 205 -10.81 9.20 -7.28
C VAL A 205 -10.34 8.94 -8.71
N PRO A 206 -9.09 9.30 -9.05
CA PRO A 206 -8.59 9.06 -10.39
C PRO A 206 -8.39 7.56 -10.64
N ILE A 207 -8.60 7.17 -11.88
CA ILE A 207 -8.18 5.87 -12.41
C ILE A 207 -7.29 6.11 -13.63
N MET A 208 -6.14 5.46 -13.64
CA MET A 208 -5.16 5.51 -14.72
C MET A 208 -4.87 4.07 -15.15
N ALA A 209 -4.74 3.83 -16.44
CA ALA A 209 -4.38 2.52 -16.94
C ALA A 209 -3.47 2.59 -18.16
N ARG A 210 -2.65 1.54 -18.33
CA ARG A 210 -1.78 1.37 -19.48
C ARG A 210 -1.63 -0.11 -19.82
N GLY A 211 -1.66 -0.43 -21.11
CA GLY A 211 -1.53 -1.80 -21.61
C GLY A 211 -2.78 -2.28 -22.34
N PRO A 212 -2.87 -3.57 -22.69
CA PRO A 212 -4.04 -4.15 -23.35
C PRO A 212 -5.33 -3.90 -22.55
N GLY A 213 -6.36 -3.33 -23.17
CA GLY A 213 -7.66 -3.04 -22.53
C GLY A 213 -7.74 -1.68 -21.82
N SER A 214 -6.63 -0.93 -21.75
CA SER A 214 -6.58 0.38 -21.08
C SER A 214 -7.46 1.46 -21.73
N GLU A 215 -7.81 1.31 -23.01
CA GLU A 215 -8.72 2.22 -23.74
C GLU A 215 -10.15 2.25 -23.19
N LYS A 216 -10.50 1.30 -22.32
CA LYS A 216 -11.77 1.27 -21.58
C LYS A 216 -11.78 2.18 -20.36
N VAL A 217 -10.61 2.56 -19.85
CA VAL A 217 -10.44 3.48 -18.71
C VAL A 217 -10.42 4.94 -19.17
N SER A 218 -10.03 5.22 -20.41
CA SER A 218 -9.82 6.57 -20.92
C SER A 218 -11.10 7.34 -21.31
N ARG A 219 -12.30 6.92 -20.87
CA ARG A 219 -13.60 7.43 -21.38
C ARG A 219 -14.43 8.20 -20.33
N GLY A 220 -13.80 9.05 -19.54
CA GLY A 220 -14.50 9.89 -18.56
C GLY A 220 -14.68 9.17 -17.22
N MET A 221 -15.92 9.05 -16.74
CA MET A 221 -16.22 8.45 -15.44
C MET A 221 -16.39 6.93 -15.54
N MET A 222 -15.97 6.23 -14.50
CA MET A 222 -16.09 4.78 -14.37
C MET A 222 -16.57 4.44 -12.95
N ASP A 223 -17.54 3.54 -12.85
CA ASP A 223 -17.97 3.00 -11.56
C ASP A 223 -16.89 2.02 -11.06
N ASN A 224 -16.54 2.09 -9.78
CA ASN A 224 -15.46 1.29 -9.21
C ASN A 224 -15.70 -0.23 -9.36
N THR A 225 -16.95 -0.68 -9.44
CA THR A 225 -17.31 -2.09 -9.66
C THR A 225 -16.90 -2.59 -11.05
N GLN A 226 -16.74 -1.69 -12.02
CA GLN A 226 -16.36 -2.04 -13.39
C GLN A 226 -14.87 -2.43 -13.49
N ILE A 227 -14.03 -2.02 -12.54
CA ILE A 227 -12.60 -2.35 -12.50
C ILE A 227 -12.38 -3.87 -12.44
N PHE A 228 -13.21 -4.58 -11.68
CA PHE A 228 -13.17 -6.05 -11.62
C PHE A 228 -13.40 -6.68 -13.00
N GLY A 229 -14.35 -6.15 -13.76
CA GLY A 229 -14.63 -6.61 -15.13
C GLY A 229 -13.43 -6.42 -16.06
N LEU A 230 -12.74 -5.28 -15.96
CA LEU A 230 -11.52 -5.01 -16.73
C LEU A 230 -10.40 -6.00 -16.40
N ILE A 231 -10.17 -6.27 -15.11
CA ILE A 231 -9.15 -7.22 -14.66
C ILE A 231 -9.48 -8.62 -15.18
N LYS A 232 -10.75 -9.04 -15.04
CA LYS A 232 -11.22 -10.35 -15.49
C LYS A 232 -11.00 -10.55 -16.99
N GLU A 233 -11.38 -9.56 -17.79
CA GLU A 233 -11.21 -9.62 -19.25
C GLU A 233 -9.73 -9.63 -19.65
N ALA A 234 -8.88 -8.83 -19.00
CA ALA A 234 -7.44 -8.81 -19.26
C ALA A 234 -6.76 -10.16 -18.94
N LEU A 235 -7.31 -10.92 -17.99
CA LEU A 235 -6.87 -12.28 -17.66
C LEU A 235 -7.51 -13.37 -18.53
N GLY A 236 -8.43 -13.01 -19.43
CA GLY A 236 -9.17 -13.97 -20.27
C GLY A 236 -10.12 -14.87 -19.49
N LEU A 237 -10.68 -14.38 -18.38
CA LEU A 237 -11.60 -15.10 -17.49
C LEU A 237 -13.08 -14.78 -17.76
#